data_AF-A0A838GL74-F1
#
_entry.id   AF-A0A838GL74-F1
#
_cell.length_a   1.000
_cell.length_b   1.000
_cell.length_c   1.000
_cell.angle_alpha   90.00
_cell.angle_beta   90.00
_cell.angle_gamma   90.00
#
_symmetry.space_group_name_H-M   'P 1'
#
loop_
_entity.id
_entity.type
_entity.pdbx_description
1 polymer ?
#
loop_
_entity_poly.entity_id
_entity_poly.type
_entity_poly.pdbx_seq_one_letter_code
_entity_poly.pdbx_strand_id
1 'polypeptide(L)'
;MQHEQSPKRRTLVVPAPFSLTVTCGPVHWTTGRSPRHRWHDGALTWIGWEGDRIAWRTARQTGDVLDITGTGSPDLDAEWGRCVLGSAIALPLYDDPVIAEIARRHPGLHPYCDGSVFEGIVTAIVGQSISVAAAAVTQAKLA
;
A
#
# COMPACT_ATOMS: atom_id res chain seq x y z
N MET A 1 -16.68 25.68 -17.80
CA MET A 1 -17.81 24.84 -17.37
C MET A 1 -17.24 23.54 -16.82
N GLN A 2 -17.09 23.44 -15.50
CA GLN A 2 -16.68 22.19 -14.86
C GLN A 2 -17.94 21.34 -14.68
N HIS A 3 -18.02 20.21 -15.38
CA HIS A 3 -19.05 19.22 -15.12
C HIS A 3 -18.81 18.63 -13.73
N GLU A 4 -19.57 19.10 -12.75
CA GLU A 4 -19.62 18.53 -11.41
C GLU A 4 -20.35 17.18 -11.53
N GLN A 5 -19.61 16.14 -11.91
CA GLN A 5 -20.12 14.77 -11.92
C GLN A 5 -20.38 14.34 -10.48
N SER A 6 -21.66 14.18 -10.12
CA SER A 6 -22.05 13.58 -8.84
C SER A 6 -21.31 12.26 -8.63
N PRO A 7 -20.72 12.03 -7.44
CA PRO A 7 -19.92 10.84 -7.18
C PRO A 7 -20.78 9.58 -7.33
N LYS A 8 -20.55 8.81 -8.39
CA LYS A 8 -21.23 7.54 -8.63
C LYS A 8 -20.59 6.46 -7.77
N ARG A 9 -21.43 5.64 -7.11
CA ARG A 9 -21.00 4.41 -6.45
C ARG A 9 -20.75 3.33 -7.51
N ARG A 10 -19.60 2.67 -7.40
CA ARG A 10 -19.06 1.70 -8.34
C ARG A 10 -18.51 0.52 -7.55
N THR A 11 -18.35 -0.62 -8.20
CA THR A 11 -17.81 -1.83 -7.55
C THR A 11 -16.64 -2.39 -8.34
N LEU A 12 -15.65 -2.90 -7.62
CA LEU A 12 -14.51 -3.64 -8.16
C LEU A 12 -14.39 -4.97 -7.43
N VAL A 13 -14.34 -6.08 -8.16
CA VAL A 13 -14.11 -7.40 -7.58
C VAL A 13 -12.63 -7.54 -7.25
N VAL A 14 -12.33 -7.88 -6.00
CA VAL A 14 -10.99 -8.10 -5.46
C VAL A 14 -10.97 -9.46 -4.74
N PRO A 15 -10.61 -10.53 -5.45
CA PRO A 15 -10.70 -11.88 -4.87
C PRO A 15 -9.72 -12.03 -3.70
N ALA A 16 -10.06 -12.95 -2.78
CA ALA A 16 -9.13 -13.43 -1.77
C ALA A 16 -7.77 -13.82 -2.40
N PRO A 17 -6.63 -13.58 -1.72
CA PRO A 17 -6.52 -13.17 -0.31
C PRO A 17 -6.48 -11.64 -0.12
N PHE A 18 -6.90 -10.83 -1.10
CA PHE A 18 -6.82 -9.38 -0.98
C PHE A 18 -7.61 -8.84 0.22
N SER A 19 -6.96 -7.93 0.95
CA SER A 19 -7.60 -7.20 2.03
C SER A 19 -7.16 -5.74 2.04
N LEU A 20 -8.11 -4.83 1.89
CA LEU A 20 -7.92 -3.39 1.89
C LEU A 20 -7.35 -2.90 3.24
N THR A 21 -7.79 -3.49 4.35
CA THR A 21 -7.29 -3.13 5.69
C THR A 21 -5.85 -3.56 5.91
N VAL A 22 -5.43 -4.67 5.30
CA VAL A 22 -4.07 -5.20 5.36
C VAL A 22 -3.14 -4.46 4.39
N THR A 23 -3.62 -4.21 3.18
CA THR A 23 -2.83 -3.59 2.11
C THR A 23 -2.67 -2.08 2.34
N CYS A 24 -3.59 -1.49 3.10
CA CYS A 24 -3.50 -0.10 3.58
C CYS A 24 -3.27 -0.09 5.10
N GLY A 25 -2.24 -0.81 5.56
CA GLY A 25 -1.79 -0.73 6.94
C GLY A 25 -1.44 0.70 7.35
N PRO A 26 -1.51 1.05 8.65
CA PRO A 26 -1.20 2.39 9.13
C PRO A 26 0.22 2.78 8.72
N VAL A 27 0.32 3.80 7.86
CA VAL A 27 1.34 4.85 7.64
C VAL A 27 2.80 4.58 8.03
N HIS A 28 3.06 4.01 9.21
CA HIS A 28 4.40 3.72 9.68
C HIS A 28 5.08 2.54 8.98
N TRP A 29 4.33 1.64 8.32
CA TRP A 29 4.88 0.40 7.73
C TRP A 29 4.61 0.19 6.24
N THR A 30 3.87 1.09 5.59
CA THR A 30 3.61 1.09 4.15
C THR A 30 4.06 2.43 3.58
N THR A 31 5.30 2.51 3.09
CA THR A 31 5.83 3.62 2.24
C THR A 31 5.41 5.05 2.63
N GLY A 32 5.20 5.34 3.92
CA GLY A 32 4.89 6.66 4.46
C GLY A 32 3.51 7.21 4.10
N ARG A 33 3.04 8.14 4.95
CA ARG A 33 1.96 9.09 4.63
C ARG A 33 2.37 9.86 3.38
N SER A 34 1.88 9.43 2.23
CA SER A 34 1.60 10.40 1.18
C SER A 34 0.37 11.20 1.64
N PRO A 35 0.38 12.55 1.61
CA PRO A 35 -0.80 13.38 1.89
C PRO A 35 -2.02 13.05 0.99
N ARG A 36 -1.84 12.16 0.02
CA ARG A 36 -2.84 11.66 -0.92
C ARG A 36 -3.77 10.60 -0.35
N HIS A 37 -3.48 10.02 0.82
CA HIS A 37 -4.29 8.94 1.40
C HIS A 37 -4.85 9.31 2.78
N ARG A 38 -6.15 9.12 2.98
CA ARG A 38 -6.84 9.30 4.27
C ARG A 38 -7.68 8.07 4.60
N TRP A 39 -7.44 7.46 5.74
CA TRP A 39 -8.29 6.39 6.28
C TRP A 39 -9.30 6.98 7.26
N HIS A 40 -10.59 6.67 7.09
CA HIS A 40 -11.65 7.10 7.99
C HIS A 40 -12.86 6.15 7.85
N ASP A 41 -13.48 5.77 8.96
CA ASP A 41 -14.68 4.91 9.01
C ASP A 41 -14.56 3.64 8.13
N GLY A 42 -13.43 2.95 8.21
CA GLY A 42 -13.20 1.71 7.44
C GLY A 42 -13.12 1.90 5.92
N ALA A 43 -12.92 3.13 5.45
CA ALA A 43 -12.72 3.44 4.05
C ALA A 43 -11.39 4.17 3.82
N LEU A 44 -10.75 3.85 2.68
CA LEU A 44 -9.58 4.54 2.18
C LEU A 44 -10.00 5.60 1.18
N THR A 45 -9.63 6.85 1.43
CA THR A 45 -9.69 7.92 0.43
C THR A 45 -8.32 8.10 -0.19
N TRP A 46 -8.27 8.07 -1.51
CA TRP A 46 -7.12 8.32 -2.37
C TRP A 46 -7.36 9.60 -3.18
N ILE A 47 -6.33 10.43 -3.35
CA ILE A 47 -6.32 11.59 -4.24
C ILE A 47 -5.09 11.50 -5.14
N GLY A 48 -5.26 11.59 -6.45
CA GLY A 48 -4.14 11.56 -7.38
C GLY A 48 -4.50 12.08 -8.76
N TRP A 49 -3.61 11.84 -9.71
CA TRP A 49 -3.79 12.29 -11.09
C TRP A 49 -4.32 11.16 -11.96
N GLU A 50 -5.23 11.51 -12.86
CA GLU A 50 -5.66 10.69 -13.99
C GLU A 50 -5.55 11.53 -15.25
N GLY A 51 -4.50 11.31 -16.03
CA GLY A 51 -4.18 12.21 -17.13
C GLY A 51 -3.91 13.62 -16.62
N ASP A 52 -4.68 14.60 -17.10
CA ASP A 52 -4.55 16.04 -16.83
C ASP A 52 -5.47 16.56 -15.72
N ARG A 53 -6.13 15.66 -14.96
CA ARG A 53 -7.05 16.04 -13.88
C ARG A 53 -6.70 15.38 -12.54
N ILE A 54 -6.98 16.12 -11.48
CA ILE A 54 -6.99 15.56 -10.12
C ILE A 54 -8.28 14.79 -9.92
N ALA A 55 -8.15 13.54 -9.50
CA ALA A 55 -9.23 12.63 -9.16
C ALA A 55 -9.11 12.18 -7.72
N TRP A 56 -10.24 11.86 -7.11
CA TRP A 56 -10.27 11.17 -5.83
C TRP A 56 -11.17 9.93 -5.89
N ARG A 57 -10.83 8.96 -5.04
CA ARG A 57 -11.59 7.73 -4.84
C ARG A 57 -11.70 7.44 -3.35
N THR A 58 -12.88 7.09 -2.87
CA THR A 58 -13.06 6.47 -1.56
C THR A 58 -13.47 5.03 -1.76
N ALA A 59 -12.72 4.09 -1.18
CA ALA A 59 -12.97 2.66 -1.28
C ALA A 59 -13.25 2.04 0.09
N ARG A 60 -14.28 1.20 0.17
CA ARG A 60 -14.57 0.34 1.31
C ARG A 60 -14.67 -1.10 0.82
N GLN A 61 -14.10 -2.04 1.56
CA GLN A 61 -14.21 -3.46 1.21
C GLN A 61 -15.36 -4.14 1.95
N THR A 62 -16.15 -4.92 1.22
CA THR A 62 -17.17 -5.84 1.74
C THR A 62 -16.96 -7.21 1.08
N GLY A 63 -16.35 -8.15 1.80
CA GLY A 63 -15.93 -9.44 1.22
C GLY A 63 -14.94 -9.25 0.07
N ASP A 64 -15.22 -9.86 -1.08
CA ASP A 64 -14.37 -9.80 -2.28
C ASP A 64 -14.71 -8.60 -3.19
N VAL A 65 -15.33 -7.55 -2.64
CA VAL A 65 -15.77 -6.38 -3.41
C VAL A 65 -15.32 -5.10 -2.74
N LEU A 66 -14.75 -4.19 -3.54
CA LEU A 66 -14.55 -2.79 -3.18
C LEU A 66 -15.72 -1.95 -3.68
N ASP A 67 -16.41 -1.30 -2.76
CA ASP A 67 -17.31 -0.18 -3.02
C ASP A 67 -16.47 1.09 -3.23
N ILE A 68 -16.49 1.64 -4.43
CA ILE A 68 -15.72 2.83 -4.83
C ILE A 68 -16.67 4.00 -5.08
N THR A 69 -16.38 5.16 -4.51
CA THR A 69 -17.04 6.45 -4.82
C THR A 69 -15.98 7.50 -5.17
N GLY A 70 -16.37 8.56 -5.87
CA GLY A 70 -15.48 9.69 -6.17
C GLY A 70 -15.52 10.17 -7.62
N THR A 71 -14.57 11.01 -7.99
CA THR A 71 -14.49 11.68 -9.30
C THR A 71 -13.57 10.96 -10.30
N GLY A 72 -12.80 9.97 -9.83
CA GLY A 72 -11.95 9.15 -10.71
C GLY A 72 -12.74 8.40 -11.76
N SER A 73 -12.14 8.17 -12.93
CA SER A 73 -12.76 7.49 -14.06
C SER A 73 -13.11 6.04 -13.71
N PRO A 74 -14.34 5.56 -14.01
CA PRO A 74 -14.71 4.15 -13.84
C PRO A 74 -13.80 3.21 -14.64
N ASP A 75 -13.39 3.64 -15.83
CA ASP A 75 -12.58 2.83 -16.74
C ASP A 75 -11.16 2.56 -16.19
N LEU A 76 -10.73 3.36 -15.21
CA LEU A 76 -9.43 3.24 -14.56
C LEU A 76 -9.49 2.54 -13.21
N ASP A 77 -10.66 2.10 -12.73
CA ASP A 77 -10.78 1.53 -11.38
C ASP A 77 -10.01 0.21 -11.22
N ALA A 78 -10.00 -0.65 -12.26
CA ALA A 78 -9.24 -1.89 -12.22
C ALA A 78 -7.72 -1.63 -12.19
N GLU A 79 -7.24 -0.70 -13.01
CA GLU A 79 -5.83 -0.32 -13.03
C GLU A 79 -5.41 0.38 -11.74
N TRP A 80 -6.25 1.29 -11.23
CA TRP A 80 -6.05 1.93 -9.94
C TRP A 80 -5.97 0.90 -8.81
N GLY A 81 -6.92 -0.05 -8.74
CA GLY A 81 -6.89 -1.12 -7.73
C GLY A 81 -5.59 -1.92 -7.80
N ARG A 82 -5.14 -2.26 -9.01
CA ARG A 82 -3.88 -2.99 -9.23
C ARG A 82 -2.66 -2.19 -8.80
N CYS A 83 -2.53 -0.94 -9.26
CA CYS A 83 -1.32 -0.13 -9.12
C CYS A 83 -1.22 0.60 -7.78
N VAL A 84 -2.35 1.02 -7.22
CA VAL A 84 -2.40 1.78 -5.96
C VAL A 84 -2.69 0.88 -4.78
N LEU A 85 -3.65 -0.04 -4.91
CA LEU A 85 -4.02 -0.95 -3.84
C LEU A 85 -3.29 -2.29 -3.91
N GLY A 86 -2.52 -2.58 -4.96
CA GLY A 86 -1.88 -3.89 -5.09
C GLY A 86 -2.86 -5.05 -5.22
N SER A 87 -4.09 -4.82 -5.70
CA SER A 87 -5.16 -5.83 -5.68
C SER A 87 -4.92 -7.06 -6.56
N ALA A 88 -3.88 -7.03 -7.40
CA ALA A 88 -3.45 -8.17 -8.21
C ALA A 88 -2.08 -8.72 -7.81
N ILE A 89 -1.50 -8.25 -6.70
CA ILE A 89 -0.22 -8.75 -6.21
C ILE A 89 -0.47 -10.14 -5.60
N ALA A 90 0.22 -11.14 -6.14
CA ALA A 90 0.27 -12.46 -5.52
C ALA A 90 1.05 -12.34 -4.20
N LEU A 91 0.44 -12.77 -3.09
CA LEU A 91 1.16 -12.90 -1.83
C LEU A 91 2.24 -13.99 -1.98
N PRO A 92 3.45 -13.77 -1.44
CA PRO A 92 4.47 -14.80 -1.42
C PRO A 92 3.96 -16.01 -0.63
N LEU A 93 4.15 -17.20 -1.20
CA LEU A 93 3.97 -18.46 -0.48
C LEU A 93 5.25 -18.74 0.30
N TYR A 94 5.09 -19.04 1.58
CA TYR A 94 6.20 -19.38 2.46
C TYR A 94 6.17 -20.89 2.74
N ASP A 95 7.18 -21.61 2.26
CA ASP A 95 7.32 -23.05 2.51
C ASP A 95 7.77 -23.33 3.95
N ASP A 96 8.42 -22.35 4.60
CA ASP A 96 8.83 -22.45 5.99
C ASP A 96 7.61 -22.27 6.92
N PRO A 97 7.32 -23.24 7.82
CA PRO A 97 6.13 -23.22 8.65
C PRO A 97 6.12 -22.10 9.70
N VAL A 98 7.30 -21.65 10.16
CA VAL A 98 7.41 -20.53 11.10
C VAL A 98 7.10 -19.22 10.40
N ILE A 99 7.68 -19.01 9.21
CA ILE A 99 7.41 -17.81 8.41
C ILE A 99 5.95 -17.76 7.95
N ALA A 100 5.38 -18.90 7.54
CA ALA A 100 3.98 -19.00 7.19
C ALA A 100 3.05 -18.62 8.36
N GLU A 101 3.34 -19.08 9.58
CA GLU A 101 2.57 -18.72 10.76
C GLU A 101 2.72 -17.24 11.14
N ILE A 102 3.93 -16.67 11.00
CA ILE A 102 4.17 -15.24 11.21
C ILE A 102 3.36 -14.42 10.20
N ALA A 103 3.40 -14.77 8.92
CA ALA A 103 2.66 -14.08 7.87
C ALA A 103 1.14 -14.16 8.10
N ARG A 104 0.65 -15.30 8.58
CA ARG A 104 -0.77 -15.49 8.92
C ARG A 104 -1.20 -14.65 10.13
N ARG A 105 -0.34 -14.57 11.16
CA ARG A 105 -0.61 -13.81 12.39
C ARG A 105 -0.46 -12.30 12.21
N HIS A 106 0.42 -11.88 11.31
CA HIS A 106 0.69 -10.49 10.98
C HIS A 106 0.49 -10.23 9.48
N PRO A 107 -0.76 -10.25 8.97
CA PRO A 107 -1.03 -9.96 7.58
C PRO A 107 -0.51 -8.57 7.19
N GLY A 108 0.15 -8.47 6.04
CA GLY A 108 0.75 -7.21 5.55
C GLY A 108 2.15 -6.93 6.11
N LEU A 109 2.70 -7.83 6.93
CA LEU A 109 4.12 -7.80 7.25
C LEU A 109 4.93 -8.18 6.00
N HIS A 110 5.72 -7.23 5.51
CA HIS A 110 6.63 -7.45 4.39
C HIS A 110 8.09 -7.39 4.88
N PRO A 111 8.99 -8.19 4.28
CA PRO A 111 10.42 -8.00 4.49
C PRO A 111 10.80 -6.55 4.20
N TYR A 112 11.63 -5.95 5.06
CA TYR A 112 12.25 -4.68 4.75
C TYR A 112 13.15 -4.83 3.52
N CYS A 113 12.98 -3.94 2.54
CA CYS A 113 13.81 -3.88 1.34
C CYS A 113 14.38 -2.48 1.22
N ASP A 114 15.71 -2.37 1.13
CA ASP A 114 16.38 -1.13 0.77
C ASP A 114 16.04 -0.71 -0.67
N GLY A 115 16.14 0.59 -0.98
CA GLY A 115 15.78 1.17 -2.28
C GLY A 115 16.68 0.72 -3.42
N SER A 116 17.84 0.13 -3.11
CA SER A 116 18.71 -0.54 -4.06
C SER A 116 19.52 -1.66 -3.38
N VAL A 117 20.08 -2.57 -4.19
CA VAL A 117 21.03 -3.58 -3.69
C VAL A 117 22.25 -2.93 -3.03
N PHE A 118 22.73 -1.81 -3.57
CA PHE A 118 23.84 -1.06 -2.98
C PHE A 118 23.51 -0.55 -1.58
N GLU A 119 22.35 0.09 -1.42
CA GLU A 119 21.85 0.52 -0.10
C GLU A 119 21.73 -0.68 0.85
N GLY A 120 21.18 -1.80 0.40
CA GLY A 120 21.07 -3.00 1.22
C GLY A 120 22.40 -3.57 1.68
N ILE A 121 23.44 -3.51 0.85
CA ILE A 121 24.79 -3.91 1.25
C ILE A 121 25.36 -2.92 2.28
N VAL A 122 25.19 -1.62 2.08
CA VAL A 122 25.64 -0.59 3.05
C VAL A 122 24.92 -0.78 4.39
N THR A 123 23.61 -0.95 4.38
CA THR A 123 22.76 -1.25 5.54
C THR A 123 23.25 -2.50 6.28
N ALA A 124 23.52 -3.58 5.54
CA ALA A 124 23.98 -4.83 6.12
C ALA A 124 25.38 -4.72 6.76
N ILE A 125 26.30 -3.96 6.15
CA ILE A 125 27.65 -3.74 6.70
C ILE A 125 27.59 -2.84 7.94
N VAL A 126 26.90 -1.71 7.84
CA VAL A 126 26.82 -0.73 8.94
C VAL A 126 26.08 -1.32 10.14
N GLY A 127 25.05 -2.13 9.91
CA GLY A 127 24.29 -2.78 10.98
C GLY A 127 25.05 -3.85 11.77
N GLN A 128 26.23 -4.28 11.33
CA GLN A 128 27.00 -5.28 12.05
C GLN A 128 27.60 -4.70 13.35
N SER A 129 27.45 -5.47 14.43
CA SER A 129 28.08 -5.19 15.73
C SER A 129 27.68 -3.88 16.41
N ILE A 130 26.65 -3.20 15.92
CA ILE A 130 26.06 -2.01 16.54
C ILE A 130 24.55 -2.18 16.69
N SER A 131 23.93 -1.38 17.56
CA SER A 131 22.47 -1.40 17.72
C SER A 131 21.77 -0.85 16.47
N VAL A 132 20.52 -1.25 16.24
CA VAL A 132 19.68 -0.74 15.14
C VAL A 132 19.61 0.80 15.14
N ALA A 133 19.52 1.41 16.32
CA ALA A 133 19.52 2.87 16.45
C ALA A 133 20.85 3.50 16.02
N ALA A 134 21.99 2.88 16.37
CA ALA A 134 23.31 3.34 15.94
C ALA A 134 23.51 3.14 14.43
N ALA A 135 22.98 2.06 13.86
CA ALA A 135 23.01 1.80 12.42
C ALA A 135 22.23 2.88 11.65
N ALA A 136 21.02 3.21 12.09
CA ALA A 136 20.20 4.26 11.47
C ALA A 136 20.89 5.63 11.47
N VAL A 137 21.51 6.03 12.60
CA VAL A 137 22.27 7.29 12.68
C VAL A 137 23.49 7.28 11.77
N THR A 138 24.16 6.14 11.64
CA THR A 138 25.36 6.00 10.80
C THR A 138 25.00 6.03 9.32
N GLN A 139 23.93 5.34 8.90
CA GLN A 139 23.40 5.39 7.54
C GLN A 139 23.00 6.81 7.14
N ALA A 140 22.33 7.56 8.03
CA ALA A 140 21.92 8.94 7.77
C ALA A 140 23.10 9.90 7.55
N LYS A 141 24.32 9.53 7.97
CA LYS A 141 25.54 10.32 7.74
C LYS A 141 26.29 9.90 6.46
N LEU A 142 25.94 8.75 5.88
CA LEU A 142 26.56 8.21 4.67
C LEU A 142 25.79 8.57 3.39
N ALA A 143 24.50 8.91 3.52
CA ALA A 143 23.66 9.48 2.46
C ALA A 143 23.94 10.97 2.25
#